data_AF-A0A7V4G7W3-F1
#
_entry.id   AF-A0A7V4G7W3-F1
#
_cell.length_a   1.000
_cell.length_b   1.000
_cell.length_c   1.000
_cell.angle_alpha   90.00
_cell.angle_beta   90.00
_cell.angle_gamma   90.00
#
_symmetry.space_group_name_H-M   'P 1'
#
loop_
_entity.id
_entity.type
_entity.pdbx_description
1 polymer ?
#
loop_
_entity_poly.entity_id
_entity_poly.type
_entity_poly.pdbx_seq_one_letter_code
_entity_poly.pdbx_strand_id
1 'polypeptide(L)' 'MAELVLTETGALMRCERCGGWREVRLEPAGADAFFAHFRATLTCCGLEQTATAAREKDEIDVH' A
#
# COMPACT_ATOMS: atom_id res chain seq x y z
N MET A 1 -1.51 -9.42 9.99
CA MET A 1 -1.62 -8.80 8.65
C MET A 1 -1.17 -7.37 8.84
N ALA A 2 -0.08 -6.97 8.19
CA ALA A 2 0.47 -5.64 8.33
C ALA A 2 -0.49 -4.60 7.74
N GLU A 3 -0.75 -3.53 8.49
CA GLU A 3 -1.72 -2.49 8.15
C GLU A 3 -1.07 -1.50 7.19
N LEU A 4 -1.71 -1.25 6.03
CA LEU A 4 -1.23 -0.35 4.98
C LEU A 4 -2.30 0.69 4.68
N VAL A 5 -1.91 1.95 4.72
CA VAL A 5 -2.77 3.11 4.45
C VAL A 5 -2.21 3.87 3.27
N LEU A 6 -3.04 4.07 2.25
CA LEU A 6 -2.75 4.96 1.13
C LEU A 6 -3.01 6.40 1.56
N THR A 7 -2.07 7.30 1.28
CA THR A 7 -2.24 8.74 1.47
C THR A 7 -2.21 9.45 0.13
N GLU A 8 -2.56 10.74 0.10
CA GLU A 8 -2.54 11.54 -1.15
C GLU A 8 -1.15 11.61 -1.79
N THR A 9 -0.10 11.51 -0.97
CA THR A 9 1.30 11.70 -1.38
C THR A 9 2.16 10.44 -1.29
N GLY A 10 1.62 9.31 -0.79
CA GLY A 10 2.39 8.09 -0.59
C GLY A 10 1.62 6.98 0.12
N ALA A 11 2.33 6.19 0.93
CA ALA A 11 1.72 5.15 1.76
C ALA A 11 2.44 5.01 3.10
N LEU A 12 1.67 4.68 4.13
CA LEU A 12 2.15 4.38 5.47
C LEU A 12 1.85 2.92 5.79
N MET A 13 2.84 2.23 6.33
CA MET A 13 2.70 0.85 6.79
C MET A 13 3.04 0.76 8.27
N ARG A 14 2.20 0.03 9.02
CA ARG A 14 2.40 -0.20 10.44
C ARG A 14 3.29 -1.42 10.65
N CYS A 15 4.36 -1.24 11.41
CA CYS A 15 5.24 -2.32 11.80
C CYS A 15 4.55 -3.24 12.83
N GLU A 16 4.36 -4.52 12.52
CA GLU A 16 3.69 -5.49 13.40
C GLU A 16 4.44 -5.71 14.73
N ARG A 17 5.73 -5.39 14.79
CA ARG A 17 6.57 -5.62 15.98
C ARG A 17 6.56 -4.46 16.97
N CYS A 18 6.80 -3.23 16.51
CA CYS A 18 6.82 -2.05 17.39
C CYS A 18 5.54 -1.22 17.34
N GLY A 19 4.62 -1.54 16.42
CA GLY A 19 3.37 -0.82 16.22
C GLY A 19 3.52 0.56 15.56
N GLY A 20 4.74 0.98 15.21
CA GLY A 20 5.02 2.29 14.62
C GLY A 20 4.68 2.36 13.14
N TRP A 21 4.21 3.53 12.71
CA TRP A 21 3.96 3.84 11.30
C TRP A 21 5.24 4.32 10.61
N ARG A 22 5.43 3.86 9.38
CA ARG A 22 6.57 4.21 8.53
C ARG A 22 6.09 4.47 7.12
N GLU A 23 6.69 5.49 6.50
CA GLU A 23 6.51 5.74 5.08
C GLU A 23 7.12 4.59 4.29
N VAL A 24 6.34 4.09 3.33
CA VAL A 24 6.73 3.02 2.43
C VAL A 24 6.46 3.44 1.00
N ARG A 25 7.29 2.93 0.10
CA ARG A 25 7.07 3.11 -1.33
C ARG A 25 6.11 2.05 -1.82
N LEU A 26 5.09 2.49 -2.58
CA LEU A 26 4.22 1.59 -3.32
C LEU A 26 4.90 1.19 -4.62
N GLU A 27 4.92 -0.11 -4.87
CA GLU A 27 5.31 -0.71 -6.14
C GLU A 27 4.05 -1.21 -6.83
N PRO A 28 3.84 -0.91 -8.12
CA PRO A 28 2.71 -1.44 -8.87
C PRO A 28 2.84 -2.96 -8.95
N ALA A 29 1.86 -3.66 -8.40
CA ALA A 29 1.81 -5.13 -8.41
C ALA A 29 0.95 -5.66 -9.55
N GLY A 30 0.03 -4.84 -10.05
CA GLY A 30 -0.85 -5.18 -11.17
C GLY A 30 -1.99 -4.17 -11.28
N ALA A 31 -2.84 -4.35 -12.28
CA ALA A 31 -4.08 -3.62 -12.38
C ALA A 31 -5.10 -4.49 -13.12
N ASP A 32 -6.36 -4.36 -12.76
CA ASP A 32 -7.48 -4.93 -13.48
C ASP A 32 -8.40 -3.80 -13.98
N ALA A 33 -9.59 -4.18 -14.46
CA ALA A 33 -10.53 -3.26 -15.08
C ALA A 33 -10.92 -2.12 -14.12
N PHE A 34 -11.01 -2.41 -12.82
CA PHE A 34 -11.55 -1.49 -11.82
C PHE A 34 -10.52 -1.06 -10.78
N PHE A 35 -9.50 -1.87 -10.52
CA PHE A 35 -8.53 -1.60 -9.46
C PHE A 35 -7.09 -1.56 -9.97
N ALA A 36 -6.30 -0.66 -9.38
CA ALA A 36 -4.84 -0.69 -9.42
C ALA A 36 -4.33 -1.34 -8.13
N HIS A 37 -3.54 -2.39 -8.26
CA HIS A 37 -2.93 -3.12 -7.14
C HIS A 37 -1.53 -2.63 -6.90
N PHE A 38 -1.24 -2.36 -5.63
CA PHE A 38 0.04 -1.92 -5.14
C PHE A 38 0.54 -2.88 -4.07
N ARG A 39 1.85 -3.06 -4.03
CA ARG A 39 2.57 -3.75 -2.97
C ARG A 39 3.50 -2.77 -2.29
N ALA A 40 3.59 -2.85 -0.97
CA ALA A 40 4.60 -2.16 -0.18
C ALA A 40 5.40 -3.17 0.62
N THR A 41 6.68 -2.88 0.78
CA THR A 41 7.60 -3.66 1.62
C THR A 41 8.20 -2.76 2.67
N LEU A 42 8.08 -3.14 3.94
CA LEU A 42 8.65 -2.46 5.09
C LEU A 42 9.63 -3.38 5.81
N THR A 43 10.88 -2.96 5.94
CA THR A 43 11.81 -3.59 6.88
C THR A 43 11.83 -2.80 8.18
N CYS A 44 11.32 -3.41 9.25
CA CYS A 44 11.25 -2.79 10.57
C CYS A 44 11.51 -3.80 11.68
N CYS A 45 12.30 -3.40 12.69
CA CYS A 45 12.67 -4.26 13.82
C CYS A 45 13.27 -5.63 13.41
N GLY A 46 14.03 -5.64 12.31
CA GLY A 46 14.66 -6.85 11.76
C GLY A 46 13.69 -7.81 11.06
N LEU A 47 12.45 -7.40 10.79
CA LEU A 47 11.46 -8.17 10.06
C LEU A 47 11.07 -7.43 8.78
N GLU A 48 11.15 -8.13 7.65
CA GLU A 48 10.55 -7.69 6.40
C GLU A 48 9.06 -8.04 6.40
N GLN A 49 8.23 -7.06 6.14
CA GLN A 49 6.78 -7.18 6.08
C GLN A 49 6.30 -6.64 4.75
N THR A 50 5.32 -7.31 4.17
CA THR A 50 4.73 -6.88 2.91
C THR A 50 3.23 -6.72 3.06
N ALA A 51 2.69 -5.66 2.48
CA ALA A 51 1.26 -5.42 2.42
C ALA A 51 0.85 -5.05 1.00
N THR A 52 -0.39 -5.38 0.65
CA THR A 52 -1.00 -5.05 -0.64
C THR A 52 -2.16 -4.11 -0.42
N ALA A 53 -2.29 -3.11 -1.29
CA ALA A 53 -3.42 -2.21 -1.33
C ALA A 53 -3.99 -2.19 -2.74
N ALA A 54 -5.31 -2.07 -2.85
CA ALA A 54 -6.00 -1.80 -4.10
C ALA A 54 -6.55 -0.37 -4.04
N ARG A 55 -6.36 0.39 -5.12
CA ARG A 55 -7.01 1.68 -5.32
C ARG A 55 -7.97 1.53 -6.48
N GLU A 56 -9.23 1.89 -6.27
CA GLU A 56 -10.19 1.98 -7.37
C GLU A 56 -9.68 3.00 -8.39
N LYS A 57 -9.72 2.62 -9.66
CA LYS A 57 -9.57 3.56 -10.76
C LYS A 57 -10.85 4.37 -10.76
N ASP A 58 -10.83 5.54 -10.13
CA ASP A 58 -11.93 6.52 -10.26
C ASP A 58 -12.33 6.55 -11.74
N GLU A 59 -13.55 6.08 -12.01
CA GLU A 59 -14.10 5.94 -13.35
C GLU A 59 -14.11 7.36 -13.94
N ILE A 60 -13.29 7.60 -14.97
CA ILE A 60 -13.46 8.82 -15.75
C ILE A 60 -14.77 8.62 -16.50
N ASP A 61 -15.84 9.13 -15.89
CA ASP A 61 -17.17 9.24 -16.46
C ASP A 61 -17.06 10.17 -17.68
N VAL A 62 -16.94 9.58 -18.87
CA VAL A 62 -17.08 10.28 -20.15
C VAL A 62 -18.41 9.83 -20.76
N HIS A 63 -19.48 10.53 -20.40
CA HIS A 63 -20.77 10.44 -21.08
C HIS A 63 -20.91 11.56 -22.13
#